data_AF-A0A2V8QZ98-F1
#
_entry.id   AF-A0A2V8QZ98-F1
#
_cell.length_a   1.000
_cell.length_b   1.000
_cell.length_c   1.000
_cell.angle_alpha   90.00
_cell.angle_beta   90.00
_cell.angle_gamma   90.00
#
_symmetry.space_group_name_H-M   'P 1'
#
loop_
_entity.id
_entity.type
_entity.pdbx_description
1 polymer ?
#
loop_
_entity_poly.entity_id
_entity_poly.type
_entity_poly.pdbx_seq_one_letter_code
_entity_poly.pdbx_strand_id
1 'polypeptide(L)'
;KQRYEARERGDLIEIGIAPKNAGGTADYRNYISLEFSYDAAESEILLAFESKLNRKLTDDEAKEINERRQSGLKDREWVTSPNRKWDNGGVSPYEGCYYSCEHLTFDLVPDYLRNNDLSDWIVTLQTADPGAYAHALARWHDTDSRAWLITALIKAKRSSPNILALMRDAEVVARDAPEFPTIAHELVRLRIAFGKKEAARNLIDEAISQPSDRLPVSAMNQFLEQRAHIAETPAEFLKYSQRKPAAFYDYGRYGSLKDLLKIGKGSWDPDYSDQTKEEYEQEIESRYKDLLPWDDRFILDDETVEILNWHFPLQSLVDAARDRAVPSYLQRQMILAAWTRAILLQRDELALRIAPEVIRAAPEMTSVFGPYLQARTPVERNHAALFVLLKFPNLSPFIANGIPSFDTSEQLDYYFERAWWCALPTTEYDKGSHEVPKVVPKPDFLTGKQLEAATTERNRLNVIGDGKRYLGNQVLQWAKTSPDDPRISEALFIAFRANESYKYGCGGWEHDGEIQGEAETILRQRYPKSAWTAKLPKHEDQ
;
A
#
# COMPACT_ATOMS: atom_id res chain seq x y z
N LYS A 1 -7.97 -23.20 16.28
CA LYS A 1 -6.65 -23.86 16.40
C LYS A 1 -6.71 -25.37 16.73
N GLN A 2 -6.85 -25.85 17.97
CA GLN A 2 -6.79 -27.31 18.24
C GLN A 2 -7.80 -28.18 17.45
N ARG A 3 -9.05 -27.70 17.30
CA ARG A 3 -10.07 -28.41 16.51
C ARG A 3 -9.80 -28.36 15.00
N TYR A 4 -9.35 -27.22 14.49
CA TYR A 4 -8.89 -27.08 13.11
C TYR A 4 -7.72 -28.04 12.82
N GLU A 5 -6.70 -28.08 13.69
CA GLU A 5 -5.58 -29.01 13.55
C GLU A 5 -6.04 -30.47 13.57
N ALA A 6 -7.04 -30.82 14.38
CA ALA A 6 -7.64 -32.16 14.40
C ALA A 6 -8.35 -32.51 13.08
N ARG A 7 -9.09 -31.57 12.50
CA ARG A 7 -9.66 -31.74 11.15
C ARG A 7 -8.60 -31.89 10.08
N GLU A 8 -7.55 -31.06 10.13
CA GLU A 8 -6.44 -31.10 9.19
C GLU A 8 -5.63 -32.41 9.27
N ARG A 9 -5.57 -33.05 10.44
CA ARG A 9 -5.04 -34.42 10.59
C ARG A 9 -5.99 -35.51 10.09
N GLY A 10 -7.24 -35.17 9.84
CA GLY A 10 -8.31 -36.12 9.53
C GLY A 10 -8.84 -36.86 10.75
N ASP A 11 -8.60 -36.35 11.96
CA ASP A 11 -9.15 -36.95 13.19
C ASP A 11 -10.66 -36.74 13.26
N LEU A 12 -11.15 -35.61 12.73
CA LEU A 12 -12.55 -35.20 12.79
C LEU A 12 -13.16 -35.01 11.40
N ILE A 13 -14.45 -35.32 11.26
CA ILE A 13 -15.32 -34.95 10.15
C ILE A 13 -16.42 -33.99 10.63
N GLU A 14 -16.80 -33.03 9.79
CA GLU A 14 -17.89 -32.11 10.06
C GLU A 14 -19.15 -32.57 9.31
N ILE A 15 -20.27 -32.64 10.02
CA ILE A 15 -21.56 -33.01 9.46
C ILE A 15 -22.53 -31.89 9.78
N GLY A 16 -23.18 -31.34 8.76
CA GLY A 16 -24.17 -30.29 8.97
C GLY A 16 -25.40 -30.44 8.10
N ILE A 17 -26.56 -30.13 8.69
CA ILE A 17 -27.88 -30.20 8.06
C ILE A 17 -28.72 -28.96 8.42
N ALA A 18 -29.62 -28.61 7.50
CA ALA A 18 -30.72 -27.70 7.79
C ALA A 18 -31.95 -28.54 8.22
N PRO A 19 -32.40 -28.48 9.48
CA PRO A 19 -33.50 -29.32 9.94
C PRO A 19 -34.79 -29.00 9.18
N LYS A 20 -35.66 -30.00 9.03
CA LYS A 20 -36.93 -29.80 8.32
C LYS A 20 -38.00 -29.20 9.25
N ASN A 21 -38.73 -28.20 8.74
CA ASN A 21 -39.92 -27.64 9.38
C ASN A 21 -41.10 -28.62 9.30
N ALA A 22 -42.20 -28.32 10.01
CA ALA A 22 -43.41 -29.14 10.00
C ALA A 22 -44.02 -29.38 8.60
N GLY A 23 -43.71 -28.53 7.61
CA GLY A 23 -44.09 -28.69 6.21
C GLY A 23 -43.09 -29.46 5.34
N GLY A 24 -42.03 -30.03 5.91
CA GLY A 24 -41.00 -30.80 5.19
C GLY A 24 -39.94 -29.95 4.46
N THR A 25 -39.99 -28.62 4.58
CA THR A 25 -39.02 -27.70 3.98
C THR A 25 -37.80 -27.48 4.89
N ALA A 26 -36.61 -27.34 4.32
CA ALA A 26 -35.37 -27.09 5.05
C ALA A 26 -35.36 -25.71 5.72
N ASP A 27 -35.02 -25.66 7.01
CA ASP A 27 -34.86 -24.43 7.78
C ASP A 27 -33.40 -23.99 7.85
N TYR A 28 -32.97 -23.24 6.84
CA TYR A 28 -31.61 -22.70 6.77
C TYR A 28 -31.28 -21.72 7.90
N ARG A 29 -32.29 -21.17 8.62
CA ARG A 29 -32.03 -20.26 9.75
C ARG A 29 -31.57 -21.00 11.00
N ASN A 30 -31.83 -22.29 11.09
CA ASN A 30 -31.44 -23.16 12.21
C ASN A 30 -30.48 -24.26 11.75
N TYR A 31 -29.53 -23.93 10.88
CA TYR A 31 -28.49 -24.86 10.43
C TYR A 31 -27.68 -25.39 11.63
N ILE A 32 -27.51 -26.71 11.69
CA ILE A 32 -26.75 -27.38 12.74
C ILE A 32 -25.53 -27.99 12.08
N SER A 33 -24.35 -27.71 12.63
CA SER A 33 -23.11 -28.40 12.31
C SER A 33 -22.51 -29.02 13.57
N LEU A 34 -22.12 -30.28 13.49
CA LEU A 34 -21.49 -31.06 14.56
C LEU A 34 -20.23 -31.74 14.01
N GLU A 35 -19.21 -31.85 14.85
CA GLU A 35 -17.94 -32.52 14.52
C GLU A 35 -17.87 -33.87 15.23
N PHE A 36 -17.40 -34.90 14.54
CA PHE A 36 -17.28 -36.27 15.05
C PHE A 36 -15.93 -36.87 14.69
N SER A 37 -15.47 -37.86 15.46
CA SER A 37 -14.35 -38.71 15.02
C SER A 37 -14.69 -39.35 13.67
N TYR A 38 -13.71 -39.50 12.78
CA TYR A 38 -13.96 -40.07 11.46
C TYR A 38 -14.51 -41.51 11.50
N ASP A 39 -14.24 -42.23 12.59
CA ASP A 39 -14.68 -43.59 12.87
C ASP A 39 -15.93 -43.66 13.76
N ALA A 40 -16.55 -42.51 14.10
CA ALA A 40 -17.77 -42.46 14.90
C ALA A 40 -18.89 -43.32 14.29
N ALA A 41 -19.57 -44.06 15.17
CA ALA A 41 -20.65 -44.94 14.78
C ALA A 41 -21.86 -44.14 14.27
N GLU A 42 -22.57 -44.67 13.28
CA GLU A 42 -23.76 -44.03 12.73
C GLU A 42 -24.80 -43.72 13.82
N SER A 43 -25.03 -44.67 14.73
CA SER A 43 -25.96 -44.51 15.85
C SER A 43 -25.58 -43.38 16.79
N GLU A 44 -24.28 -43.16 17.03
CA GLU A 44 -23.78 -42.06 17.84
C GLU A 44 -24.05 -40.71 17.18
N ILE A 45 -23.78 -40.61 15.87
CA ILE A 45 -24.01 -39.39 15.08
C ILE A 45 -25.50 -39.02 15.11
N LEU A 46 -26.37 -39.98 14.79
CA LEU A 46 -27.82 -39.76 14.79
C LEU A 46 -28.33 -39.33 16.17
N LEU A 47 -27.88 -39.97 17.25
CA LEU A 47 -28.24 -39.60 18.62
C LEU A 47 -27.79 -38.18 18.99
N ALA A 48 -26.61 -37.76 18.53
CA ALA A 48 -26.12 -36.41 18.77
C ALA A 48 -26.99 -35.34 18.09
N PHE A 49 -27.44 -35.60 16.86
CA PHE A 49 -28.39 -34.71 16.16
C PHE A 49 -29.77 -34.70 16.80
N GLU A 50 -30.30 -35.86 17.21
CA GLU A 50 -31.57 -35.93 17.96
C GLU A 50 -31.50 -35.14 19.27
N SER A 51 -30.38 -35.28 20.01
CA SER A 51 -30.14 -34.53 21.23
C SER A 51 -30.05 -33.03 20.98
N LYS A 52 -29.44 -32.61 19.85
CA LYS A 52 -29.30 -31.20 19.50
C LYS A 52 -30.64 -30.57 19.06
N LEU A 53 -31.47 -31.34 18.35
CA LEU A 53 -32.80 -30.95 17.89
C LEU A 53 -33.88 -31.09 18.96
N ASN A 54 -33.59 -31.79 20.05
CA ASN A 54 -34.54 -32.14 21.10
C ASN A 54 -35.79 -32.88 20.56
N ARG A 55 -35.60 -33.71 19.53
CA ARG A 55 -36.63 -34.58 18.94
C ARG A 55 -36.00 -35.72 18.16
N LYS A 56 -36.81 -36.73 17.84
CA LYS A 56 -36.43 -37.78 16.88
C LYS A 56 -36.25 -37.21 15.48
N LEU A 57 -35.26 -37.74 14.77
CA LEU A 57 -35.03 -37.44 13.35
C LEU A 57 -36.13 -38.12 12.51
N THR A 58 -36.48 -37.51 11.38
CA THR A 58 -37.27 -38.21 10.35
C THR A 58 -36.38 -39.14 9.54
N ASP A 59 -36.97 -40.14 8.86
CA ASP A 59 -36.22 -41.06 7.99
C ASP A 59 -35.40 -40.32 6.92
N ASP A 60 -35.96 -39.23 6.39
CA ASP A 60 -35.29 -38.36 5.44
C ASP A 60 -34.08 -37.63 6.06
N GLU A 61 -34.22 -37.12 7.29
CA GLU A 61 -33.12 -36.43 7.98
C GLU A 61 -32.01 -37.41 8.39
N ALA A 62 -32.37 -38.62 8.82
CA ALA A 62 -31.39 -39.67 9.09
C ALA A 62 -30.63 -40.08 7.83
N LYS A 63 -31.34 -40.20 6.70
CA LYS A 63 -30.72 -40.45 5.39
C LYS A 63 -29.80 -39.31 4.96
N GLU A 64 -30.23 -38.05 5.10
CA GLU A 64 -29.41 -36.88 4.78
C GLU A 64 -28.15 -36.82 5.66
N ILE A 65 -28.27 -37.05 6.97
CA ILE A 65 -27.11 -37.08 7.89
C ILE A 65 -26.10 -38.16 7.44
N ASN A 66 -26.57 -39.33 7.01
CA ASN A 66 -25.71 -40.38 6.50
C ASN A 66 -25.03 -40.00 5.18
N GLU A 67 -25.74 -39.36 4.25
CA GLU A 67 -25.16 -38.83 3.02
C GLU A 67 -24.10 -37.77 3.33
N ARG A 68 -24.38 -36.85 4.28
CA ARG A 68 -23.43 -35.85 4.76
C ARG A 68 -22.22 -36.46 5.46
N ARG A 69 -22.39 -37.56 6.20
CA ARG A 69 -21.27 -38.34 6.76
C ARG A 69 -20.36 -38.87 5.66
N GLN A 70 -20.92 -39.42 4.57
CA GLN A 70 -20.12 -39.86 3.42
C GLN A 70 -19.40 -38.70 2.75
N SER A 71 -20.06 -37.54 2.61
CA SER A 71 -19.40 -36.31 2.17
C SER A 71 -18.25 -35.91 3.09
N GLY A 72 -18.45 -35.91 4.41
CA GLY A 72 -17.40 -35.59 5.38
C GLY A 72 -16.22 -36.57 5.35
N LEU A 73 -16.47 -37.86 5.10
CA LEU A 73 -15.41 -38.85 4.90
C LEU A 73 -14.64 -38.63 3.60
N LYS A 74 -15.33 -38.27 2.51
CA LYS A 74 -14.69 -37.90 1.25
C LYS A 74 -13.87 -36.61 1.38
N ASP A 75 -14.39 -35.63 2.13
CA ASP A 75 -13.66 -34.42 2.45
C ASP A 75 -12.42 -34.74 3.29
N ARG A 76 -12.50 -35.69 4.23
CA ARG A 76 -11.33 -36.20 4.97
C ARG A 76 -10.28 -36.82 4.04
N GLU A 77 -10.67 -37.61 3.04
CA GLU A 77 -9.74 -38.15 2.04
C GLU A 77 -8.99 -37.02 1.32
N TRP A 78 -9.69 -35.93 1.00
CA TRP A 78 -9.08 -34.74 0.41
C TRP A 78 -8.19 -33.99 1.39
N VAL A 79 -8.64 -33.74 2.63
CA VAL A 79 -7.90 -33.03 3.69
C VAL A 79 -6.60 -33.75 4.06
N THR A 80 -6.63 -35.08 4.13
CA THR A 80 -5.44 -35.90 4.43
C THR A 80 -4.55 -36.13 3.21
N SER A 81 -4.98 -35.73 2.01
CA SER A 81 -4.17 -35.89 0.81
C SER A 81 -2.94 -34.97 0.83
N PRO A 82 -1.76 -35.44 0.37
CA PRO A 82 -0.56 -34.61 0.26
C PRO A 82 -0.75 -33.36 -0.60
N ASN A 83 -1.51 -33.47 -1.70
CA ASN A 83 -1.72 -32.37 -2.65
C ASN A 83 -2.52 -31.22 -2.05
N ARG A 84 -3.46 -31.52 -1.14
CA ARG A 84 -4.21 -30.50 -0.41
C ARG A 84 -3.31 -29.63 0.47
N LYS A 85 -2.25 -30.20 1.02
CA LYS A 85 -1.29 -29.49 1.89
C LYS A 85 -0.44 -28.46 1.12
N TRP A 86 -0.50 -28.46 -0.21
CA TRP A 86 0.08 -27.44 -1.08
C TRP A 86 -0.90 -26.34 -1.47
N ASP A 87 -2.18 -26.66 -1.62
CA ASP A 87 -3.20 -25.74 -2.15
C ASP A 87 -3.75 -24.78 -1.07
N ASN A 88 -4.82 -24.05 -1.38
CA ASN A 88 -5.43 -22.97 -0.59
C ASN A 88 -5.54 -23.25 0.93
N GLY A 89 -4.73 -22.62 1.79
CA GLY A 89 -4.66 -22.91 3.25
C GLY A 89 -3.58 -23.93 3.68
N GLY A 90 -2.80 -24.43 2.74
CA GLY A 90 -1.59 -25.24 2.94
C GLY A 90 -0.32 -24.38 3.10
N VAL A 91 0.78 -24.82 2.48
CA VAL A 91 2.08 -24.10 2.48
C VAL A 91 2.17 -23.00 1.40
N SER A 92 1.25 -22.98 0.42
CA SER A 92 1.26 -21.96 -0.64
C SER A 92 0.96 -20.55 -0.12
N PRO A 93 1.68 -19.52 -0.63
CA PRO A 93 1.41 -18.11 -0.33
C PRO A 93 0.24 -17.53 -1.15
N TYR A 94 -0.48 -18.31 -1.95
CA TYR A 94 -1.53 -17.81 -2.85
C TYR A 94 -2.63 -17.04 -2.10
N GLU A 95 -2.86 -15.79 -2.52
CA GLU A 95 -3.71 -14.77 -1.87
C GLU A 95 -5.23 -14.93 -2.14
N GLY A 96 -5.66 -15.98 -2.84
CA GLY A 96 -7.06 -16.16 -3.29
C GLY A 96 -8.06 -16.63 -2.22
N CYS A 97 -7.73 -16.49 -0.94
CA CYS A 97 -8.64 -16.79 0.14
C CYS A 97 -9.59 -15.61 0.38
N TYR A 98 -10.82 -15.69 -0.14
CA TYR A 98 -11.85 -14.67 0.12
C TYR A 98 -12.29 -14.59 1.61
N TYR A 99 -11.81 -15.50 2.47
CA TYR A 99 -12.04 -15.53 3.93
C TYR A 99 -10.79 -16.03 4.66
N SER A 100 -10.67 -15.77 5.97
CA SER A 100 -9.51 -16.12 6.82
C SER A 100 -8.97 -17.53 6.54
N CYS A 101 -7.79 -17.62 5.92
CA CYS A 101 -7.13 -18.89 5.69
C CYS A 101 -6.29 -19.27 6.92
N GLU A 102 -6.77 -20.27 7.66
CA GLU A 102 -5.92 -20.95 8.64
C GLU A 102 -4.82 -21.69 7.84
N HIS A 103 -3.56 -21.32 8.07
CA HIS A 103 -2.40 -22.00 7.49
C HIS A 103 -2.04 -23.22 8.33
N LEU A 104 -1.51 -24.26 7.69
CA LEU A 104 -0.98 -25.43 8.39
C LEU A 104 0.10 -25.02 9.41
N THR A 105 0.02 -25.58 10.61
CA THR A 105 1.14 -25.55 11.56
C THR A 105 2.29 -26.40 11.03
N PHE A 106 3.52 -26.10 11.45
CA PHE A 106 4.72 -26.76 10.92
C PHE A 106 4.68 -28.30 11.09
N ASP A 107 4.08 -28.79 12.17
CA ASP A 107 3.93 -30.23 12.44
C ASP A 107 2.93 -30.95 11.51
N LEU A 108 2.08 -30.20 10.81
CA LEU A 108 1.12 -30.74 9.84
C LEU A 108 1.67 -30.76 8.40
N VAL A 109 2.92 -30.31 8.21
CA VAL A 109 3.64 -30.43 6.95
C VAL A 109 3.99 -31.92 6.74
N PRO A 110 3.64 -32.53 5.60
CA PRO A 110 3.94 -33.93 5.33
C PRO A 110 5.43 -34.27 5.47
N ASP A 111 5.74 -35.36 6.17
CA ASP A 111 7.11 -35.79 6.47
C ASP A 111 7.98 -35.98 5.23
N TYR A 112 7.40 -36.44 4.11
CA TYR A 112 8.15 -36.63 2.87
C TYR A 112 8.76 -35.35 2.31
N LEU A 113 8.20 -34.18 2.64
CA LEU A 113 8.78 -32.88 2.27
C LEU A 113 10.01 -32.55 3.09
N ARG A 114 10.12 -33.11 4.31
CA ARG A 114 11.27 -32.93 5.20
C ARG A 114 12.35 -34.01 5.02
N ASN A 115 12.07 -35.03 4.20
CA ASN A 115 13.03 -36.12 3.92
C ASN A 115 14.22 -35.66 3.07
N ASN A 116 14.10 -34.57 2.31
CA ASN A 116 15.19 -33.99 1.52
C ASN A 116 15.58 -32.62 2.09
N ASP A 117 16.89 -32.36 2.21
CA ASP A 117 17.41 -31.12 2.82
C ASP A 117 16.91 -29.84 2.14
N LEU A 118 16.87 -29.80 0.80
CA LEU A 118 16.40 -28.63 0.06
C LEU A 118 14.90 -28.40 0.26
N SER A 119 14.10 -29.46 0.16
CA SER A 119 12.65 -29.36 0.35
C SER A 119 12.31 -28.97 1.79
N ASP A 120 13.02 -29.52 2.78
CA ASP A 120 12.86 -29.15 4.19
C ASP A 120 13.21 -27.67 4.40
N TRP A 121 14.33 -27.22 3.83
CA TRP A 121 14.76 -25.82 3.89
C TRP A 121 13.74 -24.88 3.28
N ILE A 122 13.21 -25.17 2.09
CA ILE A 122 12.18 -24.37 1.41
C ILE A 122 10.93 -24.25 2.30
N VAL A 123 10.41 -25.38 2.79
CA VAL A 123 9.18 -25.37 3.59
C VAL A 123 9.39 -24.64 4.92
N THR A 124 10.53 -24.87 5.57
CA THR A 124 10.89 -24.17 6.82
C THR A 124 11.01 -22.67 6.60
N LEU A 125 11.62 -22.24 5.49
CA LEU A 125 11.76 -20.83 5.15
C LEU A 125 10.40 -20.18 4.84
N GLN A 126 9.48 -20.86 4.17
CA GLN A 126 8.20 -20.30 3.75
C GLN A 126 7.14 -20.25 4.86
N THR A 127 7.14 -21.23 5.78
CA THR A 127 6.09 -21.28 6.81
C THR A 127 6.15 -20.09 7.78
N ALA A 128 4.99 -19.53 8.16
CA ALA A 128 4.89 -18.50 9.17
C ALA A 128 4.81 -19.06 10.61
N ASP A 129 4.74 -20.39 10.76
CA ASP A 129 4.54 -21.03 12.06
C ASP A 129 5.76 -20.81 12.99
N PRO A 130 5.55 -20.48 14.28
CA PRO A 130 6.65 -20.27 15.22
C PRO A 130 7.57 -21.50 15.43
N GLY A 131 7.08 -22.71 15.18
CA GLY A 131 7.85 -23.95 15.30
C GLY A 131 9.02 -24.06 14.31
N ALA A 132 8.94 -23.37 13.16
CA ALA A 132 10.01 -23.38 12.17
C ALA A 132 11.35 -22.82 12.68
N TYR A 133 11.34 -21.93 13.67
CA TYR A 133 12.58 -21.46 14.29
C TYR A 133 13.35 -22.59 14.98
N ALA A 134 12.66 -23.40 15.79
CA ALA A 134 13.28 -24.47 16.56
C ALA A 134 13.86 -25.54 15.62
N HIS A 135 13.12 -25.86 14.56
CA HIS A 135 13.58 -26.77 13.52
C HIS A 135 14.81 -26.25 12.78
N ALA A 136 14.77 -25.00 12.29
CA ALA A 136 15.92 -24.39 11.61
C ALA A 136 17.17 -24.33 12.49
N LEU A 137 17.00 -24.04 13.79
CA LEU A 137 18.10 -24.03 14.76
C LEU A 137 18.70 -25.43 14.98
N ALA A 138 17.85 -26.45 15.11
CA ALA A 138 18.33 -27.84 15.23
C ALA A 138 19.09 -28.25 13.97
N ARG A 139 18.55 -27.97 12.78
CA ARG A 139 19.21 -28.23 11.50
C ARG A 139 20.54 -27.49 11.36
N TRP A 140 20.64 -26.24 11.83
CA TRP A 140 21.91 -25.52 11.88
C TRP A 140 22.95 -26.28 12.72
N HIS A 141 22.59 -26.70 13.93
CA HIS A 141 23.50 -27.43 14.82
C HIS A 141 23.89 -28.81 14.30
N ASP A 142 22.96 -29.51 13.64
CA ASP A 142 23.21 -30.86 13.12
C ASP A 142 24.04 -30.87 11.84
N THR A 143 23.95 -29.81 11.03
CA THR A 143 24.52 -29.79 9.67
C THR A 143 25.67 -28.79 9.47
N ASP A 144 25.80 -27.79 10.35
CA ASP A 144 26.68 -26.62 10.15
C ASP A 144 26.44 -25.89 8.81
N SER A 145 25.24 -26.02 8.25
CA SER A 145 24.88 -25.42 6.96
C SER A 145 24.51 -23.94 7.11
N ARG A 146 25.19 -23.10 6.33
CA ARG A 146 24.96 -21.64 6.26
C ARG A 146 23.52 -21.28 5.89
N ALA A 147 22.86 -22.10 5.08
CA ALA A 147 21.45 -21.91 4.70
C ALA A 147 20.50 -22.11 5.89
N TRP A 148 20.81 -23.07 6.77
CA TRP A 148 20.04 -23.31 7.99
C TRP A 148 20.28 -22.24 9.05
N LEU A 149 21.51 -21.73 9.19
CA LEU A 149 21.81 -20.55 10.02
C LEU A 149 20.95 -19.35 9.63
N ILE A 150 20.90 -19.04 8.33
CA ILE A 150 20.11 -17.91 7.82
C ILE A 150 18.63 -18.08 8.07
N THR A 151 18.12 -19.28 7.84
CA THR A 151 16.71 -19.59 8.09
C THR A 151 16.38 -19.41 9.57
N ALA A 152 17.25 -19.90 10.46
CA ALA A 152 17.10 -19.69 11.90
C ALA A 152 17.11 -18.20 12.27
N LEU A 153 17.99 -17.39 11.66
CA LEU A 153 18.03 -15.94 11.86
C LEU A 153 16.76 -15.23 11.37
N ILE A 154 16.28 -15.54 10.17
CA ILE A 154 15.04 -15.00 9.59
C ILE A 154 13.85 -15.28 10.52
N LYS A 155 13.76 -16.52 11.05
CA LYS A 155 12.69 -16.93 11.95
C LYS A 155 12.86 -16.43 13.38
N ALA A 156 14.06 -16.00 13.76
CA ALA A 156 14.35 -15.60 15.12
C ALA A 156 13.56 -14.35 15.55
N LYS A 157 13.23 -14.29 16.84
CA LYS A 157 12.73 -13.12 17.55
C LYS A 157 13.60 -12.87 18.77
N ARG A 158 13.47 -11.69 19.38
CA ARG A 158 14.16 -11.39 20.66
C ARG A 158 13.91 -12.44 21.75
N SER A 159 12.70 -13.01 21.77
CA SER A 159 12.28 -14.02 22.74
C SER A 159 12.66 -15.46 22.34
N SER A 160 13.31 -15.67 21.20
CA SER A 160 13.69 -17.00 20.73
C SER A 160 14.71 -17.64 21.69
N PRO A 161 14.56 -18.93 22.04
CA PRO A 161 15.57 -19.67 22.81
C PRO A 161 16.94 -19.65 22.10
N ASN A 162 18.03 -19.59 22.85
CA ASN A 162 19.41 -19.62 22.32
C ASN A 162 19.78 -18.51 21.32
N ILE A 163 18.97 -17.44 21.20
CA ILE A 163 19.19 -16.38 20.20
C ILE A 163 20.57 -15.70 20.32
N LEU A 164 21.09 -15.50 21.53
CA LEU A 164 22.41 -14.88 21.73
C LEU A 164 23.57 -15.78 21.28
N ALA A 165 23.39 -17.11 21.26
CA ALA A 165 24.38 -18.03 20.69
C ALA A 165 24.30 -17.99 19.16
N LEU A 166 23.09 -18.10 18.60
CA LEU A 166 22.86 -18.01 17.16
C LEU A 166 23.42 -16.70 16.55
N MET A 167 23.23 -15.57 17.22
CA MET A 167 23.78 -14.28 16.79
C MET A 167 25.32 -14.28 16.80
N ARG A 168 25.97 -14.97 17.75
CA ARG A 168 27.44 -15.08 17.78
C ARG A 168 27.95 -15.94 16.63
N ASP A 169 27.27 -17.06 16.33
CA ASP A 169 27.59 -17.90 15.19
C ASP A 169 27.50 -17.11 13.86
N ALA A 170 26.49 -16.25 13.77
CA ALA A 170 26.28 -15.35 12.64
C ALA A 170 27.32 -14.21 12.53
N GLU A 171 27.92 -13.78 13.63
CA GLU A 171 28.92 -12.71 13.64
C GLU A 171 30.29 -13.14 13.08
N VAL A 172 30.62 -14.44 13.19
CA VAL A 172 31.88 -15.05 12.70
C VAL A 172 31.95 -15.09 11.17
N VAL A 173 30.84 -14.84 10.51
CA VAL A 173 30.69 -14.94 9.06
C VAL A 173 31.49 -13.88 8.34
N ALA A 174 32.30 -14.32 7.37
CA ALA A 174 33.12 -13.44 6.57
C ALA A 174 32.26 -12.45 5.78
N ARG A 175 32.74 -11.21 5.68
CA ARG A 175 31.99 -10.10 5.06
C ARG A 175 31.86 -10.22 3.55
N ASP A 176 32.72 -11.02 2.93
CA ASP A 176 32.72 -11.35 1.52
C ASP A 176 31.92 -12.63 1.18
N ALA A 177 31.36 -13.29 2.20
CA ALA A 177 30.50 -14.44 2.00
C ALA A 177 29.21 -14.00 1.26
N PRO A 178 28.73 -14.76 0.25
CA PRO A 178 27.56 -14.39 -0.54
C PRO A 178 26.29 -14.20 0.31
N GLU A 179 26.23 -14.86 1.46
CA GLU A 179 25.10 -14.83 2.35
C GLU A 179 25.19 -13.77 3.46
N PHE A 180 26.30 -13.02 3.52
CA PHE A 180 26.51 -11.95 4.49
C PHE A 180 25.42 -10.88 4.47
N PRO A 181 24.92 -10.36 3.32
CA PRO A 181 23.88 -9.33 3.32
C PRO A 181 22.62 -9.75 4.10
N THR A 182 22.15 -10.98 3.91
CA THR A 182 20.99 -11.51 4.66
C THR A 182 21.30 -11.63 6.14
N ILE A 183 22.50 -12.13 6.49
CA ILE A 183 22.92 -12.24 7.90
C ILE A 183 23.02 -10.88 8.56
N ALA A 184 23.62 -9.90 7.90
CA ALA A 184 23.76 -8.55 8.39
C ALA A 184 22.38 -7.90 8.60
N HIS A 185 21.47 -8.04 7.64
CA HIS A 185 20.09 -7.57 7.76
C HIS A 185 19.39 -8.15 9.00
N GLU A 186 19.49 -9.46 9.23
CA GLU A 186 18.86 -10.11 10.38
C GLU A 186 19.55 -9.77 11.71
N LEU A 187 20.87 -9.65 11.74
CA LEU A 187 21.62 -9.18 12.91
C LEU A 187 21.23 -7.75 13.28
N VAL A 188 21.05 -6.86 12.30
CA VAL A 188 20.56 -5.50 12.52
C VAL A 188 19.17 -5.54 13.15
N ARG A 189 18.21 -6.25 12.55
CA ARG A 189 16.85 -6.41 13.09
C ARG A 189 16.86 -6.88 14.55
N LEU A 190 17.66 -7.90 14.86
CA LEU A 190 17.78 -8.44 16.22
C LEU A 190 18.44 -7.44 17.18
N ARG A 191 19.50 -6.74 16.75
CA ARG A 191 20.16 -5.70 17.56
C ARG A 191 19.20 -4.57 17.91
N ILE A 192 18.39 -4.12 16.95
CA ILE A 192 17.33 -3.13 17.18
C ILE A 192 16.34 -3.66 18.23
N ALA A 193 15.88 -4.91 18.11
CA ALA A 193 14.96 -5.52 19.07
C ALA A 193 15.55 -5.61 20.50
N PHE A 194 16.87 -5.78 20.62
CA PHE A 194 17.61 -5.72 21.90
C PHE A 194 17.95 -4.29 22.36
N GLY A 195 17.54 -3.25 21.64
CA GLY A 195 17.84 -1.85 21.97
C GLY A 195 19.28 -1.42 21.63
N LYS A 196 20.05 -2.25 20.94
CA LYS A 196 21.45 -1.98 20.54
C LYS A 196 21.51 -1.18 19.24
N LYS A 197 20.85 0.00 19.20
CA LYS A 197 20.71 0.82 17.99
C LYS A 197 22.05 1.30 17.42
N GLU A 198 23.02 1.64 18.26
CA GLU A 198 24.35 2.05 17.81
C GLU A 198 25.08 0.91 17.07
N ALA A 199 25.11 -0.28 17.65
CA ALA A 199 25.71 -1.46 17.01
C ALA A 199 24.94 -1.90 15.74
N ALA A 200 23.64 -1.60 15.67
CA ALA A 200 22.85 -1.78 14.46
C ALA A 200 23.28 -0.79 13.36
N ARG A 201 23.35 0.52 13.67
CA ARG A 201 23.82 1.55 12.72
C ARG A 201 25.20 1.25 12.18
N ASN A 202 26.15 0.89 13.03
CA ASN A 202 27.51 0.57 12.59
C ASN A 202 27.55 -0.60 11.60
N LEU A 203 26.75 -1.64 11.82
CA LEU A 203 26.67 -2.78 10.89
C LEU A 203 25.94 -2.41 9.59
N ILE A 204 24.91 -1.57 9.65
CA ILE A 204 24.27 -1.07 8.43
C ILE A 204 25.27 -0.24 7.61
N ASP A 205 25.97 0.70 8.26
CA ASP A 205 26.95 1.56 7.60
C ASP A 205 28.11 0.74 6.99
N GLU A 206 28.52 -0.36 7.64
CA GLU A 206 29.44 -1.35 7.08
C GLU A 206 28.84 -2.06 5.85
N ALA A 207 27.61 -2.57 5.95
CA ALA A 207 26.95 -3.30 4.87
C ALA A 207 26.74 -2.45 3.61
N ILE A 208 26.25 -1.21 3.75
CA ILE A 208 26.01 -0.31 2.61
C ILE A 208 27.30 0.22 1.98
N SER A 209 28.45 0.06 2.64
CA SER A 209 29.76 0.40 2.08
C SER A 209 30.31 -0.67 1.14
N GLN A 210 29.67 -1.84 1.07
CA GLN A 210 30.11 -2.92 0.19
C GLN A 210 29.90 -2.60 -1.30
N PRO A 211 30.75 -3.16 -2.18
CA PRO A 211 30.58 -3.03 -3.63
C PRO A 211 29.20 -3.47 -4.15
N SER A 212 28.68 -2.75 -5.15
CA SER A 212 27.33 -2.95 -5.70
C SER A 212 27.12 -4.28 -6.42
N ASP A 213 28.18 -4.97 -6.84
CA ASP A 213 28.12 -6.32 -7.41
C ASP A 213 27.76 -7.37 -6.34
N ARG A 214 27.98 -7.07 -5.07
CA ARG A 214 27.63 -7.94 -3.93
C ARG A 214 26.35 -7.52 -3.23
N LEU A 215 25.98 -6.24 -3.32
CA LEU A 215 24.79 -5.68 -2.70
C LEU A 215 23.81 -5.17 -3.76
N PRO A 216 22.82 -6.00 -4.18
CA PRO A 216 21.82 -5.56 -5.15
C PRO A 216 20.98 -4.40 -4.60
N VAL A 217 20.38 -3.62 -5.50
CA VAL A 217 19.59 -2.41 -5.15
C VAL A 217 18.48 -2.71 -4.13
N SER A 218 17.81 -3.86 -4.25
CA SER A 218 16.78 -4.29 -3.28
C SER A 218 17.34 -4.47 -1.87
N ALA A 219 18.50 -5.13 -1.73
CA ALA A 219 19.14 -5.32 -0.43
C ALA A 219 19.69 -4.00 0.13
N MET A 220 20.25 -3.13 -0.72
CA MET A 220 20.64 -1.76 -0.33
C MET A 220 19.44 -1.00 0.25
N ASN A 221 18.30 -1.03 -0.43
CA ASN A 221 17.08 -0.36 0.03
C ASN A 221 16.59 -0.88 1.39
N GLN A 222 16.66 -2.20 1.64
CA GLN A 222 16.32 -2.78 2.95
C GLN A 222 17.24 -2.28 4.07
N PHE A 223 18.54 -2.12 3.81
CA PHE A 223 19.45 -1.51 4.78
C PHE A 223 19.15 -0.02 5.01
N LEU A 224 18.86 0.74 3.95
CA LEU A 224 18.46 2.14 4.05
C LEU A 224 17.18 2.29 4.89
N GLU A 225 16.21 1.39 4.71
CA GLU A 225 15.00 1.31 5.53
C GLU A 225 15.30 1.09 7.01
N GLN A 226 16.09 0.07 7.35
CA GLN A 226 16.52 -0.17 8.73
C GLN A 226 17.28 1.03 9.30
N ARG A 227 18.06 1.73 8.48
CA ARG A 227 18.85 2.90 8.87
C ARG A 227 17.99 4.12 9.17
N ALA A 228 16.92 4.33 8.40
CA ALA A 228 15.94 5.39 8.61
C ALA A 228 15.14 5.17 9.91
N HIS A 229 14.76 3.92 10.20
CA HIS A 229 14.02 3.55 11.42
C HIS A 229 14.74 3.87 12.73
N ILE A 230 16.07 3.88 12.72
CA ILE A 230 16.90 4.16 13.90
C ILE A 230 17.68 5.47 13.78
N ALA A 231 17.24 6.35 12.89
CA ALA A 231 17.79 7.70 12.76
C ALA A 231 17.59 8.50 14.05
N GLU A 232 18.60 9.27 14.44
CA GLU A 232 18.60 10.11 15.64
C GLU A 232 18.27 11.57 15.34
N THR A 233 18.28 11.95 14.05
CA THR A 233 18.00 13.31 13.60
C THR A 233 17.11 13.33 12.36
N PRO A 234 16.39 14.44 12.10
CA PRO A 234 15.63 14.62 10.87
C PRO A 234 16.50 14.49 9.60
N ALA A 235 17.70 15.09 9.60
CA ALA A 235 18.61 15.06 8.44
C ALA A 235 19.07 13.64 8.11
N GLU A 236 19.36 12.85 9.15
CA GLU A 236 19.72 11.44 9.01
C GLU A 236 18.55 10.61 8.49
N PHE A 237 17.34 10.81 9.03
CA PHE A 237 16.14 10.16 8.50
C PHE A 237 15.95 10.47 7.02
N LEU A 238 15.98 11.75 6.63
CA LEU A 238 15.79 12.17 5.23
C LEU A 238 16.86 11.63 4.29
N LYS A 239 18.11 11.50 4.76
CA LYS A 239 19.20 10.89 3.98
C LYS A 239 18.93 9.42 3.69
N TYR A 240 18.46 8.68 4.71
CA TYR A 240 18.31 7.23 4.63
C TYR A 240 16.89 6.76 4.28
N SER A 241 15.89 7.64 4.22
CA SER A 241 14.52 7.33 3.82
C SER A 241 14.31 7.31 2.29
N GLN A 242 15.37 7.54 1.53
CA GLN A 242 15.37 7.54 0.07
C GLN A 242 15.63 6.11 -0.47
N ARG A 243 14.99 5.72 -1.57
CA ARG A 243 15.14 4.40 -2.22
C ARG A 243 15.50 4.52 -3.68
N LYS A 244 16.38 3.66 -4.19
CA LYS A 244 16.59 3.54 -5.64
C LYS A 244 15.61 2.50 -6.20
N PRO A 245 14.81 2.79 -7.25
CA PRO A 245 13.94 1.78 -7.84
C PRO A 245 14.73 0.52 -8.24
N ALA A 246 14.28 -0.66 -7.82
CA ALA A 246 14.94 -1.92 -8.17
C ALA A 246 14.68 -2.34 -9.62
N ALA A 247 13.50 -1.99 -10.14
CA ALA A 247 13.09 -2.11 -11.53
C ALA A 247 11.89 -1.19 -11.81
N PHE A 248 11.63 -0.93 -13.07
CA PHE A 248 10.42 -0.30 -13.57
C PHE A 248 9.58 -1.33 -14.31
N TYR A 249 8.26 -1.11 -14.33
CA TYR A 249 7.30 -1.98 -15.01
C TYR A 249 6.59 -1.21 -16.11
N ASP A 250 6.53 -1.79 -17.31
CA ASP A 250 5.70 -1.30 -18.41
C ASP A 250 5.16 -2.49 -19.22
N TYR A 251 3.83 -2.58 -19.38
CA TYR A 251 3.11 -3.63 -20.13
C TYR A 251 3.69 -5.07 -20.03
N GLY A 252 3.88 -5.57 -18.81
CA GLY A 252 4.35 -6.95 -18.59
C GLY A 252 5.87 -7.13 -18.64
N ARG A 253 6.64 -6.05 -18.80
CA ARG A 253 8.11 -6.05 -18.81
C ARG A 253 8.65 -5.39 -17.55
N TYR A 254 9.76 -5.93 -17.05
CA TYR A 254 10.55 -5.34 -15.97
C TYR A 254 11.94 -4.99 -16.47
N GLY A 255 12.50 -3.87 -16.03
CA GLY A 255 13.87 -3.47 -16.35
C GLY A 255 14.20 -2.06 -15.89
N SER A 256 15.37 -1.55 -16.28
CA SER A 256 15.62 -0.10 -16.23
C SER A 256 14.76 0.64 -17.26
N LEU A 257 14.56 1.93 -17.09
CA LEU A 257 13.88 2.77 -18.09
C LEU A 257 14.64 2.79 -19.42
N LYS A 258 15.98 2.65 -19.41
CA LYS A 258 16.77 2.42 -20.62
C LYS A 258 16.44 1.08 -21.29
N ASP A 259 16.24 0.01 -20.52
CA ASP A 259 15.84 -1.29 -21.07
C ASP A 259 14.43 -1.21 -21.67
N LEU A 260 13.49 -0.58 -20.96
CA LEU A 260 12.13 -0.38 -21.41
C LEU A 260 12.07 0.50 -22.67
N LEU A 261 12.85 1.57 -22.73
CA LEU A 261 13.01 2.39 -23.93
C LEU A 261 13.49 1.55 -25.12
N LYS A 262 14.54 0.74 -24.93
CA LYS A 262 15.08 -0.13 -25.98
C LYS A 262 14.04 -1.14 -26.46
N ILE A 263 13.28 -1.74 -25.55
CA ILE A 263 12.18 -2.66 -25.87
C ILE A 263 11.08 -1.94 -26.65
N GLY A 264 10.67 -0.74 -26.20
CA GLY A 264 9.65 0.07 -26.87
C GLY A 264 10.05 0.38 -28.31
N LYS A 265 11.27 0.89 -28.54
CA LYS A 265 11.80 1.15 -29.89
C LYS A 265 11.84 -0.11 -30.77
N GLY A 266 12.16 -1.26 -30.19
CA GLY A 266 12.20 -2.55 -30.88
C GLY A 266 10.83 -3.13 -31.23
N SER A 267 9.73 -2.51 -30.78
CA SER A 267 8.36 -2.98 -30.99
C SER A 267 7.71 -2.40 -32.25
N TRP A 268 8.44 -1.59 -33.04
CA TRP A 268 7.95 -1.11 -34.33
C TRP A 268 7.79 -2.27 -35.32
N ASP A 269 6.64 -2.33 -35.96
CA ASP A 269 6.29 -3.33 -36.96
C ASP A 269 5.61 -2.64 -38.16
N PRO A 270 6.13 -2.80 -39.39
CA PRO A 270 5.54 -2.18 -40.58
C PRO A 270 4.12 -2.67 -40.88
N ASP A 271 3.72 -3.83 -40.39
CA ASP A 271 2.38 -4.39 -40.63
C ASP A 271 1.30 -3.75 -39.73
N TYR A 272 1.72 -3.09 -38.64
CA TYR A 272 0.82 -2.54 -37.61
C TYR A 272 1.00 -1.04 -37.33
N SER A 273 1.88 -0.34 -38.07
CA SER A 273 2.18 1.07 -37.86
C SER A 273 2.07 1.88 -39.16
N ASP A 274 1.26 2.93 -39.12
CA ASP A 274 1.17 3.92 -40.22
C ASP A 274 2.36 4.91 -40.22
N GLN A 275 3.13 4.95 -39.13
CA GLN A 275 4.33 5.77 -38.99
C GLN A 275 5.57 5.07 -39.54
N THR A 276 6.52 5.85 -40.06
CA THR A 276 7.88 5.35 -40.33
C THR A 276 8.55 4.90 -39.04
N LYS A 277 9.55 4.02 -39.16
CA LYS A 277 10.32 3.54 -38.00
C LYS A 277 10.95 4.70 -37.23
N GLU A 278 11.48 5.68 -37.95
CA GLU A 278 12.14 6.85 -37.37
C GLU A 278 11.14 7.73 -36.58
N GLU A 279 9.95 7.96 -37.12
CA GLU A 279 8.89 8.73 -36.43
C GLU A 279 8.42 8.01 -35.17
N TYR A 280 8.20 6.69 -35.25
CA TYR A 280 7.83 5.88 -34.10
C TYR A 280 8.90 5.90 -33.01
N GLU A 281 10.16 5.69 -33.37
CA GLU A 281 11.27 5.73 -32.43
C GLU A 281 11.40 7.09 -31.73
N GLN A 282 11.20 8.20 -32.45
CA GLN A 282 11.19 9.55 -31.88
C GLN A 282 10.03 9.78 -30.93
N GLU A 283 8.85 9.25 -31.23
CA GLU A 283 7.69 9.31 -30.32
C GLU A 283 7.99 8.57 -29.02
N ILE A 284 8.54 7.36 -29.11
CA ILE A 284 8.92 6.57 -27.93
C ILE A 284 10.01 7.28 -27.11
N GLU A 285 11.03 7.84 -27.75
CA GLU A 285 12.06 8.63 -27.07
C GLU A 285 11.47 9.86 -26.35
N SER A 286 10.52 10.54 -26.98
CA SER A 286 9.81 11.68 -26.38
C SER A 286 9.05 11.26 -25.12
N ARG A 287 8.34 10.12 -25.16
CA ARG A 287 7.59 9.58 -24.00
C ARG A 287 8.49 9.25 -22.81
N TYR A 288 9.68 8.71 -23.05
CA TYR A 288 10.61 8.30 -22.00
C TYR A 288 11.53 9.43 -21.51
N LYS A 289 11.62 10.55 -22.24
CA LYS A 289 12.58 11.63 -21.99
C LYS A 289 12.65 12.09 -20.53
N ASP A 290 11.50 12.36 -19.91
CA ASP A 290 11.42 12.87 -18.54
C ASP A 290 11.49 11.74 -17.49
N LEU A 291 11.30 10.49 -17.92
CA LEU A 291 11.42 9.30 -17.09
C LEU A 291 12.88 8.86 -16.97
N LEU A 292 13.66 8.85 -18.05
CA LEU A 292 15.03 8.30 -18.08
C LEU A 292 15.95 8.70 -16.91
N PRO A 293 15.94 9.95 -16.40
CA PRO A 293 16.75 10.30 -15.22
C PRO A 293 16.43 9.48 -13.96
N TRP A 294 15.24 8.88 -13.85
CA TRP A 294 14.80 8.10 -12.71
C TRP A 294 15.49 6.74 -12.59
N ASP A 295 16.21 6.27 -13.62
CA ASP A 295 17.10 5.11 -13.51
C ASP A 295 18.15 5.28 -12.41
N ASP A 296 18.55 6.52 -12.14
CA ASP A 296 19.62 6.84 -11.20
C ASP A 296 19.15 7.73 -10.03
N ARG A 297 17.90 8.19 -10.03
CA ARG A 297 17.34 8.99 -8.94
C ARG A 297 16.80 8.11 -7.82
N PHE A 298 16.77 8.70 -6.63
CA PHE A 298 16.06 8.13 -5.51
C PHE A 298 14.58 8.57 -5.52
N ILE A 299 13.71 7.76 -4.95
CA ILE A 299 12.30 8.05 -4.68
C ILE A 299 12.04 7.95 -3.17
N LEU A 300 10.85 8.37 -2.76
CA LEU A 300 10.29 8.05 -1.45
C LEU A 300 9.34 6.86 -1.62
N ASP A 301 9.52 5.83 -0.80
CA ASP A 301 8.63 4.67 -0.75
C ASP A 301 7.40 4.94 0.13
N ASP A 302 6.46 3.99 0.12
CA ASP A 302 5.16 4.08 0.79
C ASP A 302 5.34 4.35 2.29
N GLU A 303 6.20 3.58 2.96
CA GLU A 303 6.46 3.75 4.38
C GLU A 303 7.06 5.13 4.70
N THR A 304 8.01 5.60 3.89
CA THR A 304 8.62 6.93 4.10
C THR A 304 7.59 8.03 3.97
N VAL A 305 6.76 8.00 2.91
CA VAL A 305 5.74 9.04 2.73
C VAL A 305 4.65 8.94 3.79
N GLU A 306 4.32 7.74 4.28
CA GLU A 306 3.42 7.55 5.41
C GLU A 306 3.96 8.20 6.67
N ILE A 307 5.23 7.96 7.03
CA ILE A 307 5.87 8.59 8.19
C ILE A 307 5.86 10.11 8.06
N LEU A 308 6.21 10.65 6.90
CA LEU A 308 6.21 12.09 6.64
C LEU A 308 4.80 12.68 6.71
N ASN A 309 3.80 12.01 6.14
CA ASN A 309 2.42 12.49 6.14
C ASN A 309 1.74 12.36 7.50
N TRP A 310 2.09 11.34 8.29
CA TRP A 310 1.52 11.12 9.61
C TRP A 310 2.17 11.94 10.71
N HIS A 311 3.51 12.00 10.75
CA HIS A 311 4.22 12.47 11.95
C HIS A 311 4.91 13.81 11.77
N PHE A 312 5.12 14.29 10.54
CA PHE A 312 5.73 15.60 10.33
C PHE A 312 4.65 16.68 10.31
N PRO A 313 4.59 17.57 11.33
CA PRO A 313 3.74 18.74 11.23
C PRO A 313 4.25 19.68 10.11
N LEU A 314 3.40 20.58 9.65
CA LEU A 314 3.65 21.51 8.55
C LEU A 314 5.01 22.22 8.68
N GLN A 315 5.36 22.70 9.87
CA GLN A 315 6.65 23.35 10.08
C GLN A 315 7.84 22.39 9.86
N SER A 316 7.76 21.16 10.38
CA SER A 316 8.81 20.16 10.18
C SER A 316 8.88 19.68 8.74
N LEU A 317 7.77 19.66 8.00
CA LEU A 317 7.77 19.37 6.57
C LEU A 317 8.46 20.49 5.76
N VAL A 318 8.23 21.76 6.11
CA VAL A 318 8.97 22.89 5.51
C VAL A 318 10.47 22.80 5.80
N ASP A 319 10.84 22.43 7.04
CA ASP A 319 12.24 22.28 7.41
C ASP A 319 12.89 21.10 6.65
N ALA A 320 12.17 19.98 6.50
CA ALA A 320 12.61 18.84 5.71
C ALA A 320 12.82 19.19 4.23
N ALA A 321 11.92 19.99 3.64
CA ALA A 321 12.03 20.45 2.26
C ALA A 321 13.28 21.32 2.01
N ARG A 322 13.88 21.89 3.06
CA ARG A 322 15.09 22.72 3.00
C ARG A 322 16.36 21.96 3.37
N ASP A 323 16.24 20.71 3.80
CA ASP A 323 17.38 19.90 4.20
C ASP A 323 18.24 19.54 2.97
N ARG A 324 19.55 19.67 3.12
CA ARG A 324 20.53 19.39 2.05
C ARG A 324 20.69 17.91 1.77
N ALA A 325 20.23 17.03 2.67
CA ALA A 325 20.18 15.60 2.45
C ALA A 325 19.14 15.20 1.38
N VAL A 326 18.18 16.08 1.10
CA VAL A 326 17.11 15.84 0.13
C VAL A 326 17.51 16.45 -1.23
N PRO A 327 17.55 15.68 -2.32
CA PRO A 327 17.78 16.20 -3.66
C PRO A 327 16.70 17.19 -4.11
N SER A 328 17.05 18.15 -4.97
CA SER A 328 16.15 19.24 -5.40
C SER A 328 14.80 18.77 -5.96
N TYR A 329 14.76 17.62 -6.64
CA TYR A 329 13.52 17.06 -7.18
C TYR A 329 12.58 16.50 -6.09
N LEU A 330 13.11 16.00 -4.97
CA LEU A 330 12.31 15.62 -3.79
C LEU A 330 11.98 16.84 -2.92
N GLN A 331 12.88 17.83 -2.83
CA GLN A 331 12.59 19.11 -2.18
C GLN A 331 11.39 19.81 -2.84
N ARG A 332 11.31 19.79 -4.18
CA ARG A 332 10.16 20.26 -4.96
C ARG A 332 8.88 19.59 -4.48
N GLN A 333 8.87 18.26 -4.39
CA GLN A 333 7.69 17.53 -3.92
C GLN A 333 7.28 17.94 -2.50
N MET A 334 8.23 18.03 -1.58
CA MET A 334 7.97 18.40 -0.18
C MET A 334 7.46 19.84 -0.04
N ILE A 335 8.04 20.80 -0.76
CA ILE A 335 7.62 22.21 -0.65
C ILE A 335 6.25 22.47 -1.28
N LEU A 336 5.91 21.77 -2.36
CA LEU A 336 4.57 21.80 -2.95
C LEU A 336 3.54 21.23 -1.99
N ALA A 337 3.86 20.12 -1.32
CA ALA A 337 3.00 19.53 -0.29
C ALA A 337 2.84 20.45 0.93
N ALA A 338 3.93 21.05 1.39
CA ALA A 338 3.92 22.00 2.50
C ALA A 338 3.08 23.24 2.20
N TRP A 339 3.20 23.81 0.99
CA TRP A 339 2.39 24.96 0.61
C TRP A 339 0.91 24.61 0.53
N THR A 340 0.56 23.49 -0.12
CA THR A 340 -0.83 23.03 -0.20
C THR A 340 -1.41 22.79 1.21
N ARG A 341 -0.65 22.12 2.07
CA ARG A 341 -1.02 21.89 3.48
C ARG A 341 -1.19 23.21 4.25
N ALA A 342 -0.34 24.21 4.00
CA ALA A 342 -0.47 25.53 4.62
C ALA A 342 -1.76 26.26 4.21
N ILE A 343 -2.15 26.19 2.93
CA ILE A 343 -3.41 26.74 2.42
C ILE A 343 -4.60 26.06 3.12
N LEU A 344 -4.64 24.73 3.12
CA LEU A 344 -5.74 23.96 3.71
C LEU A 344 -5.87 24.16 5.23
N LEU A 345 -4.75 24.31 5.93
CA LEU A 345 -4.73 24.57 7.38
C LEU A 345 -4.94 26.04 7.75
N GLN A 346 -5.13 26.92 6.77
CA GLN A 346 -5.28 28.37 6.93
C GLN A 346 -4.09 29.02 7.66
N ARG A 347 -2.87 28.64 7.23
CA ARG A 347 -1.60 29.15 7.77
C ARG A 347 -1.01 30.19 6.81
N ASP A 348 -1.79 31.24 6.54
CA ASP A 348 -1.51 32.26 5.52
C ASP A 348 -0.11 32.87 5.61
N GLU A 349 0.33 33.26 6.81
CA GLU A 349 1.66 33.84 7.00
C GLU A 349 2.78 32.90 6.56
N LEU A 350 2.63 31.60 6.86
CA LEU A 350 3.60 30.59 6.46
C LEU A 350 3.51 30.31 4.96
N ALA A 351 2.30 30.18 4.41
CA ALA A 351 2.07 29.96 2.99
C ALA A 351 2.67 31.10 2.14
N LEU A 352 2.51 32.36 2.57
CA LEU A 352 3.15 33.53 1.93
C LEU A 352 4.67 33.50 2.07
N ARG A 353 5.20 33.11 3.23
CA ARG A 353 6.65 33.02 3.47
C ARG A 353 7.33 32.01 2.57
N ILE A 354 6.72 30.86 2.32
CA ILE A 354 7.30 29.78 1.50
C ILE A 354 6.95 29.88 0.00
N ALA A 355 6.01 30.75 -0.39
CA ALA A 355 5.62 30.94 -1.79
C ALA A 355 6.79 31.24 -2.76
N PRO A 356 7.81 32.06 -2.39
CA PRO A 356 8.99 32.23 -3.24
C PRO A 356 9.78 30.94 -3.46
N GLU A 357 9.80 30.03 -2.48
CA GLU A 357 10.44 28.71 -2.61
C GLU A 357 9.67 27.79 -3.56
N VAL A 358 8.32 27.81 -3.47
CA VAL A 358 7.43 27.11 -4.40
C VAL A 358 7.72 27.51 -5.85
N ILE A 359 7.77 28.82 -6.13
CA ILE A 359 8.02 29.32 -7.49
C ILE A 359 9.43 28.95 -7.99
N ARG A 360 10.44 28.96 -7.13
CA ARG A 360 11.79 28.50 -7.51
C ARG A 360 11.82 27.01 -7.82
N ALA A 361 11.07 26.20 -7.08
CA ALA A 361 11.03 24.75 -7.26
C ALA A 361 10.15 24.32 -8.45
N ALA A 362 9.14 25.13 -8.79
CA ALA A 362 8.17 24.88 -9.84
C ALA A 362 7.92 26.15 -10.67
N PRO A 363 8.92 26.62 -11.46
CA PRO A 363 8.82 27.87 -12.22
C PRO A 363 7.66 27.89 -13.23
N GLU A 364 7.22 26.72 -13.70
CA GLU A 364 6.04 26.53 -14.54
C GLU A 364 4.73 27.01 -13.89
N MET A 365 4.67 27.11 -12.55
CA MET A 365 3.49 27.62 -11.83
C MET A 365 3.41 29.15 -11.81
N THR A 366 4.49 29.87 -12.17
CA THR A 366 4.64 31.31 -11.93
C THR A 366 3.48 32.15 -12.46
N SER A 367 3.01 31.85 -13.68
CA SER A 367 1.93 32.62 -14.34
C SER A 367 0.61 32.54 -13.58
N VAL A 368 0.30 31.37 -13.01
CA VAL A 368 -0.91 31.13 -12.23
C VAL A 368 -0.74 31.59 -10.78
N PHE A 369 0.49 31.57 -10.25
CA PHE A 369 0.81 31.92 -8.87
C PHE A 369 0.89 33.44 -8.62
N GLY A 370 1.14 34.24 -9.67
CA GLY A 370 1.28 35.69 -9.59
C GLY A 370 0.12 36.39 -8.84
N PRO A 371 -1.16 36.14 -9.20
CA PRO A 371 -2.31 36.71 -8.48
C PRO A 371 -2.33 36.40 -6.97
N TYR A 372 -1.87 35.22 -6.55
CA TYR A 372 -1.81 34.86 -5.13
C TYR A 372 -0.84 35.73 -4.35
N LEU A 373 0.34 36.03 -4.94
CA LEU A 373 1.34 36.91 -4.34
C LEU A 373 0.91 38.39 -4.33
N GLN A 374 0.10 38.81 -5.31
CA GLN A 374 -0.34 40.19 -5.47
C GLN A 374 -1.63 40.52 -4.70
N ALA A 375 -2.34 39.49 -4.23
CA ALA A 375 -3.62 39.63 -3.53
C ALA A 375 -3.49 40.49 -2.26
N ARG A 376 -4.36 41.51 -2.15
CA ARG A 376 -4.34 42.49 -1.06
C ARG A 376 -5.27 42.11 0.08
N THR A 377 -6.33 41.37 -0.23
CA THR A 377 -7.30 40.91 0.78
C THR A 377 -7.20 39.40 1.01
N PRO A 378 -7.62 38.90 2.19
CA PRO A 378 -7.71 37.45 2.43
C PRO A 378 -8.61 36.73 1.41
N VAL A 379 -9.71 37.35 0.99
CA VAL A 379 -10.64 36.77 0.01
C VAL A 379 -9.99 36.63 -1.37
N GLU A 380 -9.35 37.69 -1.88
CA GLU A 380 -8.60 37.64 -3.14
C GLU A 380 -7.52 36.55 -3.10
N ARG A 381 -6.83 36.43 -1.96
CA ARG A 381 -5.75 35.47 -1.77
C ARG A 381 -6.28 34.04 -1.75
N ASN A 382 -7.38 33.79 -1.06
CA ASN A 382 -8.02 32.47 -1.00
C ASN A 382 -8.51 32.03 -2.38
N HIS A 383 -9.16 32.91 -3.13
CA HIS A 383 -9.57 32.61 -4.51
C HIS A 383 -8.37 32.36 -5.43
N ALA A 384 -7.29 33.12 -5.27
CA ALA A 384 -6.07 32.89 -6.04
C ALA A 384 -5.37 31.57 -5.67
N ALA A 385 -5.31 31.21 -4.39
CA ALA A 385 -4.77 29.93 -3.94
C ALA A 385 -5.62 28.76 -4.45
N LEU A 386 -6.95 28.87 -4.36
CA LEU A 386 -7.89 27.90 -4.91
C LEU A 386 -7.69 27.72 -6.41
N PHE A 387 -7.53 28.81 -7.16
CA PHE A 387 -7.25 28.75 -8.59
C PHE A 387 -5.92 28.04 -8.89
N VAL A 388 -4.84 28.32 -8.14
CA VAL A 388 -3.59 27.57 -8.26
C VAL A 388 -3.82 26.07 -8.05
N LEU A 389 -4.54 25.67 -6.99
CA LEU A 389 -4.85 24.26 -6.75
C LEU A 389 -5.61 23.64 -7.94
N LEU A 390 -6.59 24.34 -8.50
CA LEU A 390 -7.36 23.84 -9.64
C LEU A 390 -6.51 23.64 -10.90
N LYS A 391 -5.55 24.53 -11.15
CA LYS A 391 -4.68 24.49 -12.33
C LYS A 391 -3.60 23.40 -12.27
N PHE A 392 -3.22 22.96 -11.07
CA PHE A 392 -2.18 21.96 -10.84
C PHE A 392 -2.75 20.77 -10.05
N PRO A 393 -3.35 19.79 -10.75
CA PRO A 393 -3.97 18.62 -10.14
C PRO A 393 -3.00 17.71 -9.37
N ASN A 394 -1.69 17.89 -9.49
CA ASN A 394 -0.71 17.16 -8.70
C ASN A 394 -0.46 17.79 -7.30
N LEU A 395 -1.08 18.95 -6.99
CA LEU A 395 -0.97 19.57 -5.68
C LEU A 395 -1.82 18.83 -4.64
N SER A 396 -1.16 18.41 -3.57
CA SER A 396 -1.75 17.64 -2.48
C SER A 396 -1.14 18.11 -1.16
N PRO A 397 -1.87 18.12 -0.02
CA PRO A 397 -1.28 18.34 1.29
C PRO A 397 -0.40 17.15 1.74
N PHE A 398 -0.36 16.07 0.97
CA PHE A 398 0.38 14.85 1.24
C PHE A 398 1.48 14.63 0.20
N ILE A 399 2.60 14.10 0.66
CA ILE A 399 3.68 13.65 -0.21
C ILE A 399 3.24 12.32 -0.83
N ALA A 400 3.39 12.19 -2.16
CA ALA A 400 3.12 10.97 -2.89
C ALA A 400 4.35 10.05 -2.92
N ASN A 401 4.14 8.73 -2.92
CA ASN A 401 5.18 7.76 -3.18
C ASN A 401 5.57 7.72 -4.67
N GLY A 402 6.73 7.15 -4.98
CA GLY A 402 7.11 6.83 -6.36
C GLY A 402 7.62 8.03 -7.18
N ILE A 403 7.42 7.95 -8.51
CA ILE A 403 7.86 8.98 -9.45
C ILE A 403 6.84 10.13 -9.47
N PRO A 404 7.21 11.36 -9.05
CA PRO A 404 6.31 12.51 -9.11
C PRO A 404 5.99 12.86 -10.55
N SER A 405 4.69 12.97 -10.86
CA SER A 405 4.19 13.62 -12.08
C SER A 405 3.91 15.09 -11.82
N PHE A 406 4.01 15.92 -12.86
CA PHE A 406 3.63 17.32 -12.79
C PHE A 406 2.82 17.69 -14.04
N ASP A 407 1.50 17.58 -13.91
CA ASP A 407 0.54 17.81 -14.98
C ASP A 407 -0.29 19.07 -14.70
N THR A 408 -0.75 19.74 -15.76
CA THR A 408 -1.73 20.82 -15.65
C THR A 408 -3.15 20.34 -15.93
N SER A 409 -4.14 21.08 -15.43
CA SER A 409 -5.56 20.78 -15.67
C SER A 409 -5.92 20.61 -17.15
N GLU A 410 -5.22 21.30 -18.05
CA GLU A 410 -5.42 21.27 -19.49
C GLU A 410 -4.83 20.03 -20.16
N GLN A 411 -3.83 19.41 -19.53
CA GLN A 411 -3.21 18.17 -20.03
C GLN A 411 -4.02 16.93 -19.61
N LEU A 412 -4.87 17.05 -18.59
CA LEU A 412 -5.62 15.94 -17.99
C LEU A 412 -7.01 15.72 -18.60
N ASP A 413 -7.20 16.01 -19.90
CA ASP A 413 -8.50 15.86 -20.59
C ASP A 413 -9.20 14.50 -20.30
N TYR A 414 -8.44 13.45 -19.97
CA TYR A 414 -8.96 12.13 -19.59
C TYR A 414 -8.56 11.62 -18.19
N TYR A 415 -7.76 12.32 -17.37
CA TYR A 415 -7.12 11.67 -16.19
C TYR A 415 -7.27 12.41 -14.85
N PHE A 416 -8.37 13.13 -14.64
CA PHE A 416 -8.70 13.67 -13.30
C PHE A 416 -8.89 12.59 -12.22
N GLU A 417 -8.91 11.30 -12.54
CA GLU A 417 -9.03 10.20 -11.58
C GLU A 417 -7.99 10.28 -10.45
N ARG A 418 -6.74 10.65 -10.77
CA ARG A 418 -5.64 10.78 -9.80
C ARG A 418 -5.39 12.21 -9.35
N ALA A 419 -6.29 13.14 -9.69
CA ALA A 419 -6.13 14.55 -9.34
C ALA A 419 -6.32 14.80 -7.84
N TRP A 420 -5.44 15.64 -7.32
CA TRP A 420 -5.32 16.17 -5.98
C TRP A 420 -5.01 15.10 -4.94
N TRP A 421 -5.89 14.89 -3.97
CA TRP A 421 -5.63 14.03 -2.83
C TRP A 421 -6.87 13.28 -2.40
N CYS A 422 -6.61 12.13 -1.78
CA CYS A 422 -7.54 11.41 -0.95
C CYS A 422 -7.29 11.74 0.52
N ALA A 423 -8.34 11.65 1.33
CA ALA A 423 -8.18 11.69 2.78
C ALA A 423 -7.16 10.63 3.23
N LEU A 424 -6.33 10.96 4.23
CA LEU A 424 -5.37 10.00 4.77
C LEU A 424 -6.13 8.88 5.49
N PRO A 425 -5.92 7.60 5.13
CA PRO A 425 -6.60 6.50 5.79
C PRO A 425 -6.18 6.43 7.25
N THR A 426 -7.17 6.36 8.16
CA THR A 426 -6.96 6.17 9.61
C THR A 426 -7.03 4.71 10.03
N THR A 427 -7.47 3.86 9.12
CA THR A 427 -7.65 2.42 9.29
C THR A 427 -6.96 1.68 8.15
N GLU A 428 -6.69 0.41 8.38
CA GLU A 428 -6.16 -0.54 7.40
C GLU A 428 -6.80 -1.91 7.63
N TYR A 429 -6.64 -2.83 6.68
CA TYR A 429 -7.16 -4.19 6.84
C TYR A 429 -6.06 -5.12 7.32
N ASP A 430 -6.33 -5.87 8.39
CA ASP A 430 -5.43 -6.92 8.84
C ASP A 430 -5.44 -8.13 7.87
N LYS A 431 -4.60 -9.14 8.14
CA LYS A 431 -4.54 -10.36 7.32
C LYS A 431 -5.86 -11.15 7.28
N GLY A 432 -6.76 -10.93 8.22
CA GLY A 432 -8.11 -11.50 8.25
C GLY A 432 -9.16 -10.61 7.59
N SER A 433 -8.75 -9.54 6.90
CA SER A 433 -9.62 -8.53 6.31
C SER A 433 -10.50 -7.81 7.33
N HIS A 434 -10.07 -7.73 8.59
CA HIS A 434 -10.72 -6.88 9.59
C HIS A 434 -10.15 -5.47 9.50
N GLU A 435 -11.03 -4.48 9.50
CA GLU A 435 -10.62 -3.08 9.60
C GLU A 435 -10.05 -2.81 11.00
N VAL A 436 -8.80 -2.37 11.06
CA VAL A 436 -8.06 -2.04 12.28
C VAL A 436 -7.49 -0.63 12.20
N PRO A 437 -7.23 0.05 13.33
CA PRO A 437 -6.55 1.34 13.31
C PRO A 437 -5.18 1.25 12.66
N LYS A 438 -4.89 2.15 11.73
CA LYS A 438 -3.60 2.20 11.05
C LYS A 438 -2.49 2.63 12.01
N VAL A 439 -1.38 1.88 12.02
CA VAL A 439 -0.23 2.15 12.91
C VAL A 439 1.00 2.52 12.10
N VAL A 440 1.31 3.82 12.02
CA VAL A 440 2.53 4.30 11.36
C VAL A 440 3.67 4.47 12.38
N PRO A 441 4.88 3.92 12.13
CA PRO A 441 6.04 4.06 13.01
C PRO A 441 6.37 5.53 13.32
N LYS A 442 6.64 5.83 14.60
CA LYS A 442 6.97 7.18 15.06
C LYS A 442 8.49 7.38 15.13
N PRO A 443 9.06 8.36 14.44
CA PRO A 443 10.49 8.66 14.58
C PRO A 443 10.85 9.19 15.98
N ASP A 444 11.87 8.61 16.61
CA ASP A 444 12.27 8.95 17.99
C ASP A 444 12.78 10.40 18.15
N PHE A 445 13.30 11.00 17.07
CA PHE A 445 13.82 12.37 17.08
C PHE A 445 12.72 13.44 17.08
N LEU A 446 11.45 13.06 16.85
CA LEU A 446 10.33 14.01 16.93
C LEU A 446 9.91 14.20 18.38
N THR A 447 9.81 15.46 18.79
CA THR A 447 9.35 15.80 20.14
C THR A 447 7.86 15.54 20.30
N GLY A 448 7.41 15.34 21.55
CA GLY A 448 5.97 15.19 21.86
C GLY A 448 5.10 16.33 21.32
N LYS A 449 5.61 17.58 21.35
CA LYS A 449 4.91 18.74 20.78
C LYS A 449 4.77 18.66 19.26
N GLN A 450 5.77 18.17 18.55
CA GLN A 450 5.69 17.98 17.09
C GLN A 450 4.67 16.89 16.75
N LEU A 451 4.65 15.79 17.49
CA LEU A 451 3.69 14.70 17.29
C LEU A 451 2.25 15.12 17.58
N GLU A 452 2.04 15.94 18.61
CA GLU A 452 0.73 16.52 18.94
C GLU A 452 0.27 17.49 17.84
N ALA A 453 1.18 18.36 17.35
CA ALA A 453 0.91 19.24 16.23
C ALA A 453 0.55 18.45 14.96
N ALA A 454 1.32 17.41 14.63
CA ALA A 454 1.05 16.54 13.48
C ALA A 454 -0.32 15.86 13.57
N THR A 455 -0.67 15.35 14.76
CA THR A 455 -1.99 14.75 15.01
C THR A 455 -3.11 15.77 14.84
N THR A 456 -2.95 16.98 15.38
CA THR A 456 -3.93 18.07 15.26
C THR A 456 -4.13 18.47 13.80
N GLU A 457 -3.04 18.67 13.07
CA GLU A 457 -3.08 19.05 11.65
C GLU A 457 -3.69 17.93 10.80
N ARG A 458 -3.29 16.67 11.00
CA ARG A 458 -3.85 15.51 10.30
C ARG A 458 -5.36 15.38 10.53
N ASN A 459 -5.83 15.57 11.76
CA ASN A 459 -7.26 15.54 12.05
C ASN A 459 -8.03 16.64 11.30
N ARG A 460 -7.45 17.85 11.18
CA ARG A 460 -8.07 18.93 10.39
C ARG A 460 -8.07 18.60 8.88
N LEU A 461 -7.00 18.01 8.36
CA LEU A 461 -6.95 17.56 6.96
C LEU A 461 -7.95 16.42 6.68
N ASN A 462 -8.15 15.50 7.63
CA ASN A 462 -9.14 14.44 7.48
C ASN A 462 -10.58 14.98 7.50
N VAL A 463 -10.86 16.06 8.25
CA VAL A 463 -12.16 16.77 8.20
C VAL A 463 -12.39 17.44 6.84
N ILE A 464 -11.33 17.92 6.17
CA ILE A 464 -11.42 18.47 4.81
C ILE A 464 -11.83 17.38 3.81
N GLY A 465 -11.38 16.14 4.02
CA GLY A 465 -11.72 15.01 3.16
C GLY A 465 -11.03 15.08 1.80
N ASP A 466 -11.69 14.56 0.77
CA ASP A 466 -11.13 14.40 -0.57
C ASP A 466 -11.03 15.70 -1.36
N GLY A 467 -9.93 15.86 -2.10
CA GLY A 467 -9.59 17.09 -2.79
C GLY A 467 -10.62 17.51 -3.84
N LYS A 468 -11.11 16.58 -4.67
CA LYS A 468 -12.11 16.88 -5.72
C LYS A 468 -13.37 17.51 -5.15
N ARG A 469 -13.96 16.86 -4.15
CA ARG A 469 -15.18 17.31 -3.48
C ARG A 469 -14.95 18.62 -2.75
N TYR A 470 -13.84 18.73 -2.02
CA TYR A 470 -13.49 19.97 -1.32
C TYR A 470 -13.34 21.15 -2.29
N LEU A 471 -12.49 21.01 -3.32
CA LEU A 471 -12.21 22.08 -4.28
C LEU A 471 -13.45 22.46 -5.08
N GLY A 472 -14.26 21.48 -5.51
CA GLY A 472 -15.54 21.73 -6.17
C GLY A 472 -16.48 22.59 -5.31
N ASN A 473 -16.67 22.23 -4.04
CA ASN A 473 -17.47 23.02 -3.10
C ASN A 473 -16.90 24.45 -2.89
N GLN A 474 -15.58 24.59 -2.80
CA GLN A 474 -14.95 25.91 -2.69
C GLN A 474 -15.17 26.77 -3.94
N VAL A 475 -15.16 26.18 -5.15
CA VAL A 475 -15.47 26.88 -6.40
C VAL A 475 -16.92 27.34 -6.44
N LEU A 476 -17.88 26.51 -6.02
CA LEU A 476 -19.28 26.88 -5.96
C LEU A 476 -19.51 28.05 -4.98
N GLN A 477 -18.81 28.06 -3.83
CA GLN A 477 -18.83 29.19 -2.90
C GLN A 477 -18.19 30.45 -3.50
N TRP A 478 -17.07 30.31 -4.22
CA TRP A 478 -16.43 31.42 -4.92
C TRP A 478 -17.39 32.03 -5.97
N ALA A 479 -18.09 31.22 -6.75
CA ALA A 479 -19.08 31.70 -7.73
C ALA A 479 -20.26 32.46 -7.10
N LYS A 480 -20.60 32.14 -5.85
CA LYS A 480 -21.65 32.84 -5.08
C LYS A 480 -21.17 34.17 -4.53
N THR A 481 -19.92 34.25 -4.06
CA THR A 481 -19.37 35.39 -3.33
C THR A 481 -18.59 36.39 -4.18
N SER A 482 -18.06 35.97 -5.34
CA SER A 482 -17.33 36.85 -6.27
C SER A 482 -17.60 36.46 -7.73
N PRO A 483 -18.85 36.61 -8.21
CA PRO A 483 -19.25 36.18 -9.54
C PRO A 483 -18.54 36.93 -10.69
N ASP A 484 -18.00 38.12 -10.43
CA ASP A 484 -17.32 38.92 -11.44
C ASP A 484 -15.81 38.64 -11.55
N ASP A 485 -15.27 37.71 -10.76
CA ASP A 485 -13.87 37.30 -10.87
C ASP A 485 -13.63 36.65 -12.25
N PRO A 486 -12.69 37.15 -13.06
CA PRO A 486 -12.51 36.68 -14.43
C PRO A 486 -12.13 35.20 -14.53
N ARG A 487 -11.62 34.60 -13.44
CA ARG A 487 -11.17 33.19 -13.39
C ARG A 487 -12.31 32.22 -13.12
N ILE A 488 -13.47 32.68 -12.65
CA ILE A 488 -14.50 31.80 -12.10
C ILE A 488 -15.09 30.85 -13.14
N SER A 489 -15.29 31.30 -14.37
CA SER A 489 -15.86 30.43 -15.43
C SER A 489 -14.92 29.28 -15.80
N GLU A 490 -13.60 29.48 -15.69
CA GLU A 490 -12.63 28.40 -15.86
C GLU A 490 -12.64 27.46 -14.65
N ALA A 491 -12.66 28.02 -13.44
CA ALA A 491 -12.69 27.25 -12.20
C ALA A 491 -13.91 26.33 -12.13
N LEU A 492 -15.09 26.83 -12.51
CA LEU A 492 -16.33 26.04 -12.60
C LEU A 492 -16.21 24.92 -13.64
N PHE A 493 -15.56 25.17 -14.78
CA PHE A 493 -15.35 24.14 -15.79
C PHE A 493 -14.41 23.04 -15.32
N ILE A 494 -13.33 23.38 -14.62
CA ILE A 494 -12.43 22.40 -14.00
C ILE A 494 -13.20 21.58 -12.95
N ALA A 495 -14.00 22.23 -12.09
CA ALA A 495 -14.83 21.54 -11.10
C ALA A 495 -15.85 20.59 -11.75
N PHE A 496 -16.46 20.99 -12.86
CA PHE A 496 -17.34 20.14 -13.66
C PHE A 496 -16.61 18.90 -14.19
N ARG A 497 -15.48 19.09 -14.89
CA ARG A 497 -14.70 17.99 -15.49
C ARG A 497 -14.14 17.01 -14.45
N ALA A 498 -13.72 17.53 -13.30
CA ALA A 498 -13.18 16.70 -12.23
C ALA A 498 -14.21 15.77 -11.57
N ASN A 499 -15.51 16.07 -11.69
CA ASN A 499 -16.61 15.35 -11.04
C ASN A 499 -17.54 14.65 -12.05
N GLU A 500 -17.09 14.43 -13.29
CA GLU A 500 -17.84 13.60 -14.25
C GLU A 500 -17.97 12.15 -13.76
N SER A 501 -19.05 11.47 -14.14
CA SER A 501 -19.43 10.15 -13.60
C SER A 501 -18.41 9.03 -13.79
N TYR A 502 -17.51 9.17 -14.76
CA TYR A 502 -16.43 8.23 -15.07
C TYR A 502 -15.08 8.66 -14.48
N LYS A 503 -15.04 9.73 -13.67
CA LYS A 503 -13.83 10.25 -13.01
C LYS A 503 -13.84 9.92 -11.52
N TYR A 504 -13.70 8.62 -11.25
CA TYR A 504 -13.69 8.00 -9.92
C TYR A 504 -12.90 8.78 -8.87
N GLY A 505 -13.52 8.93 -7.70
CA GLY A 505 -12.92 9.49 -6.50
C GLY A 505 -12.15 8.46 -5.68
N CYS A 506 -11.81 8.85 -4.46
CA CYS A 506 -10.99 8.05 -3.55
C CYS A 506 -11.69 6.81 -2.99
N GLY A 507 -13.03 6.81 -2.97
CA GLY A 507 -13.88 5.68 -2.57
C GLY A 507 -14.21 4.70 -3.71
N GLY A 508 -13.50 4.72 -4.84
CA GLY A 508 -13.81 3.90 -6.00
C GLY A 508 -14.85 4.57 -6.91
N TRP A 509 -16.00 3.95 -7.13
CA TRP A 509 -17.03 4.42 -8.09
C TRP A 509 -17.75 5.73 -7.69
N GLU A 510 -17.30 6.37 -6.61
CA GLU A 510 -17.89 7.60 -6.09
C GLU A 510 -17.51 8.82 -6.96
N HIS A 511 -18.51 9.58 -7.38
CA HIS A 511 -18.38 10.90 -8.01
C HIS A 511 -19.44 11.83 -7.40
N ASP A 512 -19.16 13.13 -7.33
CA ASP A 512 -20.09 14.11 -6.76
C ASP A 512 -20.92 14.77 -7.87
N GLY A 513 -21.98 14.06 -8.28
CA GLY A 513 -22.90 14.52 -9.34
C GLY A 513 -23.63 15.83 -9.00
N GLU A 514 -23.78 16.14 -7.71
CA GLU A 514 -24.36 17.43 -7.27
C GLU A 514 -23.44 18.59 -7.62
N ILE A 515 -22.14 18.48 -7.32
CA ILE A 515 -21.13 19.49 -7.69
C ILE A 515 -21.09 19.66 -9.20
N GLN A 516 -21.07 18.55 -9.95
CA GLN A 516 -21.05 18.58 -11.41
C GLN A 516 -22.26 19.36 -11.97
N GLY A 517 -23.49 19.01 -11.54
CA GLY A 517 -24.71 19.65 -12.01
C GLY A 517 -24.83 21.11 -11.61
N GLU A 518 -24.43 21.49 -10.40
CA GLU A 518 -24.45 22.90 -9.96
C GLU A 518 -23.43 23.74 -10.75
N ALA A 519 -22.20 23.21 -10.98
CA ALA A 519 -21.18 23.90 -11.75
C ALA A 519 -21.62 24.15 -13.20
N GLU A 520 -22.21 23.13 -13.85
CA GLU A 520 -22.80 23.24 -15.18
C GLU A 520 -23.92 24.29 -15.22
N THR A 521 -24.84 24.25 -14.26
CA THR A 521 -25.97 25.18 -14.16
C THR A 521 -25.48 26.62 -14.08
N ILE A 522 -24.50 26.90 -13.20
CA ILE A 522 -23.92 28.23 -13.04
C ILE A 522 -23.23 28.69 -14.33
N LEU A 523 -22.47 27.81 -15.00
CA LEU A 523 -21.80 28.12 -16.27
C LEU A 523 -22.77 28.53 -17.38
N ARG A 524 -23.86 27.77 -17.53
CA ARG A 524 -24.87 28.04 -18.56
C ARG A 524 -25.69 29.29 -18.27
N GLN A 525 -26.06 29.51 -17.01
CA GLN A 525 -26.96 30.61 -16.64
C GLN A 525 -26.22 31.95 -16.49
N ARG A 526 -25.04 31.97 -15.85
CA ARG A 526 -24.33 33.21 -15.51
C ARG A 526 -23.21 33.56 -16.48
N TYR A 527 -22.61 32.57 -17.13
CA TYR A 527 -21.48 32.77 -18.05
C TYR A 527 -21.73 32.22 -19.46
N PRO A 528 -22.91 32.44 -20.09
CA PRO A 528 -23.28 31.80 -21.35
C PRO A 528 -22.35 32.12 -22.53
N LYS A 529 -21.60 33.23 -22.46
CA LYS A 529 -20.65 33.66 -23.50
C LYS A 529 -19.20 33.26 -23.21
N SER A 530 -18.93 32.55 -22.11
CA SER A 530 -17.58 32.12 -21.77
C SER A 530 -17.10 31.01 -22.72
N ALA A 531 -15.82 31.04 -23.08
CA ALA A 531 -15.19 29.96 -23.84
C ALA A 531 -15.29 28.60 -23.13
N TRP A 532 -15.41 28.61 -21.80
CA TRP A 532 -15.53 27.41 -20.97
C TRP A 532 -16.93 26.79 -21.04
N THR A 533 -17.97 27.62 -21.07
CA THR A 533 -19.36 27.16 -21.27
C THR A 533 -19.53 26.52 -22.65
N ALA A 534 -18.81 27.01 -23.67
CA ALA A 534 -18.82 26.42 -25.02
C ALA A 534 -18.18 25.01 -25.09
N LYS A 535 -17.35 24.64 -24.10
CA LYS A 535 -16.72 23.30 -24.00
C LYS A 535 -17.58 22.29 -23.25
N LEU A 536 -18.69 22.69 -22.65
CA LEU A 536 -19.61 21.75 -22.02
C LEU A 536 -20.27 20.85 -23.08
N PRO A 537 -20.62 19.59 -22.73
CA PRO A 537 -21.43 18.74 -23.60
C PRO A 537 -22.70 19.49 -24.02
N LYS A 538 -23.19 19.33 -25.25
CA LYS A 538 -24.53 19.84 -25.59
C LYS A 538 -25.54 18.99 -24.83
N HIS A 539 -26.58 19.59 -24.25
CA HIS A 539 -27.73 18.79 -23.83
C HIS A 539 -28.25 18.14 -25.11
N GLU A 540 -28.15 16.82 -25.21
CA GLU A 540 -29.02 16.08 -26.11
C GLU A 540 -30.42 16.26 -25.53
N ASP A 541 -31.24 17.07 -26.20
CA ASP A 541 -32.65 17.20 -25.87
C ASP A 541 -33.25 15.79 -25.86
N GLN A 542 -33.82 15.41 -24.71
CA GLN A 542 -34.56 14.16 -24.51
C GLN A 542 -35.74 14.03 -25.47
#